data_AF-A0A967I8X6-F1
#
_entry.id   AF-A0A967I8X6-F1
#
_cell.length_a   1.000
_cell.length_b   1.000
_cell.length_c   1.000
_cell.angle_alpha   90.00
_cell.angle_beta   90.00
_cell.angle_gamma   90.00
#
_symmetry.space_group_name_H-M   'P 1'
#
loop_
_entity.id
_entity.type
_entity.pdbx_description
1 polymer ?
#
loop_
_entity_poly.entity_id
_entity_poly.type
_entity_poly.pdbx_seq_one_letter_code
_entity_poly.pdbx_strand_id
1 'polypeptide(L)'
;RVAEVECLRCELGEEDASGRPRPVPIDGSNFRVPADTVVLALGYWPDETLGETTPGLESHKWGLIVADEETGETSRPGLFAGGDAVTGPDLVVTAMRDGHRAAASIDEHIRQD
;
A
#
# COMPACT_ATOMS: atom_id res chain seq x y z
N ARG A 1 15.02 -8.18 22.96
CA ARG A 1 14.37 -7.46 24.08
C ARG A 1 14.81 -6.02 23.99
N VAL A 2 13.85 -5.11 23.97
CA VAL A 2 14.11 -3.67 24.08
C VAL A 2 14.06 -3.32 25.58
N ALA A 3 14.60 -2.18 26.00
CA ALA A 3 14.48 -1.71 27.38
C ALA A 3 13.38 -0.65 27.50
N GLU A 4 13.35 0.26 26.53
CA GLU A 4 12.43 1.37 26.46
C GLU A 4 12.35 1.88 25.01
N VAL A 5 11.31 2.66 24.73
CA VAL A 5 11.14 3.42 23.49
C VAL A 5 11.16 4.89 23.84
N GLU A 6 12.03 5.66 23.19
CA GLU A 6 12.00 7.12 23.27
C GLU A 6 10.96 7.66 22.29
N CYS A 7 10.01 8.43 22.80
CA CYS A 7 8.95 9.08 22.05
C CYS A 7 9.05 10.59 22.23
N LEU A 8 8.47 11.36 21.32
CA LEU A 8 8.27 12.80 21.48
C LEU A 8 6.77 13.11 21.40
N ARG A 9 6.35 14.25 21.97
CA ARG A 9 4.98 14.72 21.84
C ARG A 9 4.80 15.44 20.51
N CYS A 10 3.62 15.28 19.92
CA CYS A 10 3.23 16.02 18.72
C CYS A 10 2.01 16.91 19.03
N GLU A 11 1.93 18.04 18.34
CA GLU A 11 0.72 18.84 18.21
C GLU A 11 0.10 18.69 16.81
N LEU A 12 -1.16 19.09 16.66
CA LEU A 12 -1.83 19.07 15.37
C LEU A 12 -1.43 20.32 14.59
N GLY A 13 -0.78 20.12 13.44
CA GLY A 13 -0.48 21.17 12.47
C GLY A 13 -1.65 21.39 11.50
N GLU A 14 -1.33 21.93 10.33
CA GLU A 14 -2.31 22.15 9.26
C GLU A 14 -2.85 20.83 8.71
N GLU A 15 -4.10 20.87 8.23
CA GLU A 15 -4.73 19.77 7.51
C GLU A 15 -3.99 19.51 6.20
N ASP A 16 -3.70 18.25 5.92
CA ASP A 16 -3.22 17.84 4.61
C ASP A 16 -4.39 17.68 3.61
N ALA A 17 -4.06 17.27 2.37
CA ALA A 17 -5.05 17.07 1.32
C ALA A 17 -6.11 15.99 1.64
N SER A 18 -5.88 15.13 2.63
CA SER A 18 -6.87 14.16 3.12
C SER A 18 -7.82 14.74 4.18
N GLY A 19 -7.61 16.01 4.58
CA GLY A 19 -8.30 16.64 5.71
C GLY A 19 -7.78 16.18 7.06
N ARG A 20 -6.66 15.43 7.10
CA ARG A 20 -6.06 14.97 8.35
C ARG A 20 -5.01 15.99 8.81
N PRO A 21 -5.10 16.50 10.05
CA PRO A 21 -4.04 17.35 10.59
C PRO A 21 -2.73 16.58 10.71
N ARG A 22 -1.64 17.18 10.22
CA ARG A 22 -0.31 16.56 10.31
C ARG A 22 0.23 16.59 11.74
N PRO A 23 0.89 15.52 12.23
CA PRO A 23 1.59 15.57 13.51
C PRO A 23 2.85 16.44 13.39
N VAL A 24 2.95 17.50 14.20
CA VAL A 24 4.13 18.37 14.30
C VAL A 24 4.87 18.09 15.61
N PRO A 25 6.16 17.70 15.57
CA PRO A 25 6.95 17.46 16.78
C PRO A 25 7.06 18.70 17.67
N ILE A 26 6.93 18.51 18.99
CA ILE A 26 7.21 19.54 19.99
C ILE A 26 8.65 19.34 20.47
N ASP A 27 9.54 20.29 20.16
CA ASP A 27 10.95 20.21 20.54
C ASP A 27 11.16 20.11 22.06
N GLY A 28 12.07 19.23 22.48
CA GLY A 28 12.40 19.01 23.89
C GLY A 28 11.32 18.25 24.69
N SER A 29 10.27 17.74 24.05
CA SER A 29 9.17 17.01 24.70
C SER A 29 9.40 15.51 24.86
N ASN A 30 10.64 15.04 24.62
CA ASN A 30 11.00 13.63 24.62
C ASN A 30 10.70 12.97 25.97
N PHE A 31 10.20 11.74 25.92
CA PHE A 31 9.95 10.90 27.07
C PHE A 31 10.19 9.44 26.73
N ARG A 32 10.42 8.61 27.74
CA ARG A 32 10.73 7.19 27.57
C ARG A 32 9.59 6.32 28.08
N VAL A 33 9.22 5.32 27.30
CA VAL A 33 8.21 4.32 27.63
C VAL A 33 8.92 2.98 27.82
N PRO A 34 9.01 2.44 29.04
CA PRO A 34 9.59 1.12 29.29
C PRO A 34 8.85 0.04 28.49
N ALA A 35 9.59 -0.81 27.78
CA ALA A 35 9.01 -1.88 26.96
C ALA A 35 10.03 -2.98 26.69
N ASP A 36 9.65 -4.23 26.93
CA ASP A 36 10.49 -5.39 26.63
C ASP A 36 10.37 -5.85 25.17
N THR A 37 9.25 -5.53 24.52
CA THR A 37 8.87 -5.92 23.16
C THR A 37 8.14 -4.78 22.46
N VAL A 38 8.48 -4.57 21.19
CA VAL A 38 7.90 -3.53 20.34
C VAL A 38 7.38 -4.19 19.07
N VAL A 39 6.13 -3.90 18.71
CA VAL A 39 5.49 -4.39 17.48
C VAL A 39 5.26 -3.19 16.57
N LEU A 40 5.86 -3.22 15.38
CA LEU A 40 5.68 -2.17 14.38
C LEU A 40 4.38 -2.44 13.61
N ALA A 41 3.44 -1.51 13.70
CA ALA A 41 2.15 -1.55 13.01
C ALA A 41 1.95 -0.28 12.15
N LEU A 42 2.95 0.04 11.33
CA LEU A 42 3.02 1.28 10.54
C LEU A 42 2.32 1.18 9.16
N GLY A 43 1.74 0.01 8.86
CA GLY A 43 1.24 -0.32 7.53
C GLY A 43 2.18 -1.25 6.76
N TYR A 44 1.80 -1.57 5.54
CA TYR A 44 2.54 -2.44 4.63
C TYR A 44 2.44 -1.90 3.20
N TRP A 45 3.37 -2.34 2.35
CA TRP A 45 3.42 -2.03 0.92
C TRP A 45 3.89 -3.27 0.17
N PRO A 46 3.54 -3.44 -1.12
CA PRO A 46 4.12 -4.49 -1.94
C PRO A 46 5.64 -4.34 -2.08
N ASP A 47 6.30 -5.46 -2.37
CA ASP A 47 7.74 -5.50 -2.59
C ASP A 47 8.09 -4.95 -3.99
N GLU A 48 9.01 -3.99 -4.04
CA GLU A 48 9.45 -3.35 -5.29
C GLU A 48 10.08 -4.35 -6.28
N THR A 49 10.64 -5.46 -5.76
CA THR A 49 11.26 -6.53 -6.57
C THR A 49 10.29 -7.07 -7.62
N LEU A 50 8.99 -7.09 -7.37
CA LEU A 50 8.01 -7.60 -8.32
C LEU A 50 8.02 -6.81 -9.64
N GLY A 51 8.03 -5.47 -9.55
CA GLY A 51 8.14 -4.59 -10.73
C GLY A 51 9.53 -4.66 -11.35
N GLU A 52 10.59 -4.63 -10.52
CA GLU A 52 11.98 -4.65 -11.00
C GLU A 52 12.37 -5.93 -11.75
N THR A 53 11.81 -7.08 -11.34
CA THR A 53 12.16 -8.39 -11.89
C THR A 53 11.20 -8.90 -12.96
N THR A 54 10.14 -8.15 -13.27
CA THR A 54 9.12 -8.54 -14.25
C THR A 54 9.16 -7.61 -15.46
N PRO A 55 9.85 -7.98 -16.55
CA PRO A 55 9.93 -7.15 -17.75
C PRO A 55 8.55 -6.80 -18.30
N GLY A 56 8.34 -5.52 -18.61
CA GLY A 56 7.09 -5.02 -19.16
C GLY A 56 5.98 -4.78 -18.14
N LEU A 57 6.23 -4.97 -16.84
CA LEU A 57 5.30 -4.63 -15.77
C LEU A 57 5.68 -3.28 -15.15
N GLU A 58 4.80 -2.30 -15.28
CA GLU A 58 4.92 -1.00 -14.64
C GLU A 58 4.44 -1.08 -13.18
N SER A 59 5.21 -0.46 -12.29
CA SER A 59 4.85 -0.28 -10.88
C SER A 59 5.16 1.14 -10.43
N HIS A 60 4.41 1.66 -9.47
CA HIS A 60 4.70 2.92 -8.81
C HIS A 60 5.91 2.81 -7.88
N LYS A 61 6.37 3.97 -7.40
CA LYS A 61 7.24 4.03 -6.22
C LYS A 61 6.53 3.33 -5.06
N TRP A 62 7.22 2.49 -4.29
CA TRP A 62 6.65 1.61 -3.24
C TRP A 62 5.97 0.32 -3.74
N GLY A 63 6.22 -0.10 -4.98
CA GLY A 63 5.95 -1.47 -5.44
C GLY A 63 4.52 -1.77 -5.89
N LEU A 64 3.59 -0.80 -5.82
CA LEU A 64 2.22 -0.98 -6.33
C LEU A 64 2.22 -1.19 -7.84
N ILE A 65 1.50 -2.22 -8.31
CA ILE A 65 1.33 -2.52 -9.73
C ILE A 65 0.39 -1.49 -10.35
N VAL A 66 0.77 -0.98 -11.52
CA VAL A 66 -0.13 -0.15 -12.33
C VAL A 66 -1.08 -1.07 -13.09
N ALA A 67 -2.38 -0.93 -12.84
CA ALA A 67 -3.43 -1.69 -13.51
C ALA A 67 -4.64 -0.80 -13.82
N ASP A 68 -5.39 -1.17 -14.86
CA ASP A 68 -6.67 -0.54 -15.19
C ASP A 68 -7.72 -0.84 -14.11
N GLU A 69 -8.47 0.18 -13.67
CA GLU A 69 -9.41 0.06 -12.54
C GLU A 69 -10.65 -0.80 -12.86
N GLU A 70 -11.04 -0.87 -14.14
CA GLU A 70 -12.23 -1.61 -14.57
C GLU A 70 -11.91 -3.02 -15.07
N THR A 71 -10.75 -3.23 -15.71
CA THR A 71 -10.34 -4.53 -16.26
C THR A 71 -9.30 -5.26 -15.43
N GLY A 72 -8.52 -4.56 -14.62
CA GLY A 72 -7.37 -5.12 -13.91
C GLY A 72 -6.17 -5.41 -14.82
N GLU A 73 -6.20 -5.03 -16.11
CA GLU A 73 -5.07 -5.23 -17.02
C GLU A 73 -3.87 -4.40 -16.60
N THR A 74 -2.69 -5.00 -16.65
CA THR A 74 -1.42 -4.29 -16.40
C THR A 74 -0.78 -3.87 -17.72
N SER A 75 0.33 -3.13 -17.66
CA SER A 75 1.15 -2.79 -18.83
C SER A 75 1.78 -4.00 -19.53
N ARG A 76 1.78 -5.18 -18.88
CA ARG A 76 2.23 -6.44 -19.49
C ARG A 76 1.01 -7.21 -20.04
N PRO A 77 0.94 -7.45 -21.37
CA PRO A 77 -0.17 -8.21 -21.96
C PRO A 77 -0.34 -9.59 -21.34
N GLY A 78 -1.60 -9.95 -21.07
CA GLY A 78 -1.97 -11.22 -20.43
C GLY A 78 -1.72 -11.29 -18.92
N LEU A 79 -1.28 -10.19 -18.29
CA LEU A 79 -1.09 -10.09 -16.85
C LEU A 79 -2.09 -9.09 -16.25
N PHE A 80 -2.74 -9.52 -15.17
CA PHE A 80 -3.79 -8.77 -14.48
C PHE A 80 -3.46 -8.63 -12.99
N ALA A 81 -3.93 -7.56 -12.35
CA ALA A 81 -3.73 -7.28 -10.94
C ALA A 81 -4.97 -6.60 -10.32
N GLY A 82 -5.12 -6.73 -8.99
CA GLY A 82 -6.20 -6.10 -8.23
C GLY A 82 -5.95 -6.17 -6.72
N GLY A 83 -6.79 -5.49 -5.94
CA GLY A 83 -6.67 -5.43 -4.47
C GLY A 83 -5.48 -4.60 -4.00
N ASP A 84 -4.93 -4.94 -2.84
CA ASP A 84 -3.88 -4.13 -2.19
C ASP A 84 -2.58 -4.05 -3.00
N ALA A 85 -2.37 -4.97 -3.96
CA ALA A 85 -1.25 -4.91 -4.89
C ALA A 85 -1.32 -3.71 -5.85
N VAL A 86 -2.51 -3.16 -6.06
CA VAL A 86 -2.79 -2.02 -6.95
C VAL A 86 -3.14 -0.76 -6.14
N THR A 87 -4.02 -0.90 -5.15
CA THR A 87 -4.58 0.23 -4.40
C THR A 87 -3.76 0.62 -3.16
N GLY A 88 -2.89 -0.28 -2.68
CA GLY A 88 -2.31 -0.19 -1.34
C GLY A 88 -3.29 -0.67 -0.27
N PRO A 89 -2.98 -0.49 1.02
CA PRO A 89 -3.80 -1.05 2.09
C PRO A 89 -5.25 -0.55 2.06
N ASP A 90 -6.19 -1.46 1.76
CA ASP A 90 -7.63 -1.17 1.70
C ASP A 90 -8.46 -2.31 2.32
N LEU A 91 -9.76 -2.34 2.05
CA LEU A 91 -10.72 -3.29 2.59
C LEU A 91 -10.80 -4.57 1.76
N VAL A 92 -11.14 -5.68 2.41
CA VAL A 92 -11.38 -6.96 1.73
C VAL A 92 -12.44 -6.87 0.61
N VAL A 93 -13.44 -5.99 0.77
CA VAL A 93 -14.50 -5.82 -0.23
C VAL A 93 -14.00 -5.18 -1.52
N THR A 94 -13.02 -4.28 -1.47
CA THR A 94 -12.45 -3.67 -2.68
C THR A 94 -11.56 -4.68 -3.39
N ALA A 95 -10.77 -5.46 -2.65
CA ALA A 95 -10.02 -6.58 -3.23
C ALA A 95 -10.94 -7.62 -3.91
N MET A 96 -12.10 -7.96 -3.32
CA MET A 96 -13.07 -8.85 -3.96
C MET A 96 -13.65 -8.26 -5.25
N ARG A 97 -14.02 -6.97 -5.24
CA ARG A 97 -14.51 -6.26 -6.44
C ARG A 97 -13.48 -6.34 -7.57
N ASP A 98 -12.23 -6.03 -7.27
CA ASP A 98 -11.14 -6.01 -8.26
C ASP A 98 -10.89 -7.43 -8.79
N GLY A 99 -10.94 -8.44 -7.93
CA GLY A 99 -10.83 -9.84 -8.33
C GLY A 99 -11.94 -10.28 -9.30
N HIS A 100 -13.19 -9.85 -9.07
CA HIS A 100 -14.30 -10.13 -9.99
C HIS A 100 -14.12 -9.46 -11.35
N ARG A 101 -13.63 -8.22 -11.38
CA ARG A 101 -13.31 -7.48 -12.61
C ARG A 101 -12.20 -8.17 -13.40
N ALA A 102 -11.06 -8.43 -12.76
CA ALA A 102 -9.93 -9.11 -13.37
C ALA A 102 -10.30 -10.50 -13.90
N ALA A 103 -11.12 -11.27 -13.17
CA ALA A 103 -11.58 -12.58 -13.63
C ALA A 103 -12.43 -12.50 -14.91
N ALA A 104 -13.31 -11.50 -15.02
CA ALA A 104 -14.12 -11.29 -16.22
C ALA A 104 -13.25 -10.91 -17.42
N SER A 105 -12.27 -10.02 -17.23
CA SER A 105 -11.35 -9.60 -18.29
C SER A 105 -10.38 -10.71 -18.70
N ILE A 106 -9.92 -11.55 -17.77
CA ILE A 106 -9.13 -12.75 -18.09
C ILE A 106 -9.95 -13.72 -18.95
N ASP A 107 -11.22 -13.99 -18.60
CA ASP A 107 -12.10 -14.86 -19.38
C ASP A 107 -12.35 -14.32 -20.79
N GLU A 108 -12.50 -13.00 -20.95
CA GLU A 108 -12.61 -12.37 -22.26
C GLU A 108 -11.31 -12.49 -23.07
N HIS A 109 -10.17 -12.20 -22.44
CA HIS A 109 -8.85 -12.27 -23.07
C HIS A 109 -8.55 -13.65 -23.66
N ILE A 110 -8.73 -14.72 -22.87
CA ILE A 110 -8.39 -16.09 -23.29
C ILE A 110 -9.37 -16.67 -24.32
N ARG A 111 -10.55 -16.07 -24.51
CA ARG A 111 -11.50 -16.48 -25.55
C ARG A 111 -11.22 -15.85 -26.90
N GLN A 112 -10.44 -14.77 -26.93
CA GLN A 112 -10.07 -14.05 -28.14
C GLN A 112 -8.76 -14.58 -28.76
N ASP A 113 -7.98 -15.36 -28.01
CA ASP A 113 -6.81 -16.13 -28.48
C ASP A 113 -7.20 -17.46 -29.15
#